data_AF-A0A958FE18-F1
#
_entry.id   AF-A0A958FE18-F1
#
_cell.length_a   1.000
_cell.length_b   1.000
_cell.length_c   1.000
_cell.angle_alpha   90.00
_cell.angle_beta   90.00
_cell.angle_gamma   90.00
#
_symmetry.space_group_name_H-M   'P 1'
#
loop_
_entity.id
_entity.type
_entity.pdbx_description
1 polymer ?
#
loop_
_entity_poly.entity_id
_entity_poly.type
_entity_poly.pdbx_seq_one_letter_code
_entity_poly.pdbx_strand_id
1 'polypeptide(L)'
;MANKNCEGILEILPEGNGFLRNPANNFRPGPDDIYVPAHLIRKCSLRDGVHIAGKTGKPPRPGQRPPLAKIDAINGLSPAQYGKIPEMKAFTSIDPESRMTMTRDPKDLTGRFIDLFTPIGKGQRGMIISPPKAGKTTILKHIAKAVLQ
;
A
#
# COMPACT_ATOMS: atom_id res chain seq x y z
N MET A 1 -19.96 -6.46 -24.98
CA MET A 1 -20.09 -5.85 -23.64
C MET A 1 -18.83 -6.20 -22.84
N ALA A 2 -17.85 -5.31 -22.73
CA ALA A 2 -16.59 -5.61 -22.02
C ALA A 2 -16.18 -4.40 -21.18
N ASN A 3 -16.75 -4.32 -19.99
CA ASN A 3 -16.37 -3.39 -18.93
C ASN A 3 -16.35 -4.23 -17.64
N LYS A 4 -15.32 -5.05 -17.46
CA LYS A 4 -15.15 -5.83 -16.23
C LYS A 4 -14.53 -4.92 -15.19
N ASN A 5 -15.07 -4.93 -13.97
CA ASN A 5 -14.46 -4.20 -12.86
C ASN A 5 -13.08 -4.80 -12.57
N CYS A 6 -12.14 -3.93 -12.24
CA CYS A 6 -10.80 -4.32 -11.85
C CYS A 6 -10.24 -3.44 -10.75
N GLU A 7 -9.31 -4.01 -9.99
CA GLU A 7 -8.55 -3.31 -8.97
C GLU A 7 -7.13 -3.89 -8.85
N GLY A 8 -6.21 -3.09 -8.33
CA GLY A 8 -4.84 -3.52 -8.04
C GLY A 8 -3.91 -2.35 -7.71
N ILE A 9 -2.67 -2.67 -7.34
CA ILE A 9 -1.63 -1.67 -7.06
C ILE A 9 -0.87 -1.35 -8.34
N LEU A 10 -0.80 -0.08 -8.71
CA LEU A 10 -0.07 0.36 -9.89
C LEU A 10 1.45 0.19 -9.69
N GLU A 11 2.07 -0.53 -10.62
CA GLU A 11 3.51 -0.51 -10.86
C GLU A 11 3.80 0.24 -12.17
N ILE A 12 4.58 1.31 -12.12
CA ILE A 12 5.00 2.09 -13.30
C ILE A 12 6.37 1.60 -13.75
N LEU A 13 6.48 1.21 -15.03
CA LEU A 13 7.73 0.78 -15.65
C LEU A 13 8.55 1.98 -16.17
N PRO A 14 9.86 1.80 -16.42
CA PRO A 14 10.72 2.87 -16.94
C PRO A 14 10.23 3.50 -18.24
N GLU A 15 9.50 2.74 -19.07
CA GLU A 15 8.92 3.21 -20.34
C GLU A 15 7.69 4.13 -20.13
N GLY A 16 7.22 4.29 -18.89
CA GLY A 16 6.13 5.18 -18.49
C GLY A 16 4.72 4.60 -18.64
N ASN A 17 4.61 3.36 -19.11
CA ASN A 17 3.41 2.53 -18.97
C ASN A 17 3.47 1.75 -17.64
N GLY A 18 2.42 1.01 -17.30
CA GLY A 18 2.41 0.26 -16.04
C GLY A 18 1.49 -0.95 -16.04
N PHE A 19 1.47 -1.65 -14.91
CA PHE A 19 0.59 -2.78 -14.66
C PHE A 19 -0.08 -2.66 -13.29
N LEU A 20 -1.34 -3.08 -13.19
CA LEU A 20 -1.97 -3.28 -11.88
C LEU A 20 -1.60 -4.66 -11.35
N ARG A 21 -0.83 -4.68 -10.27
CA ARG A 21 -0.40 -5.88 -9.55
C ARG A 21 -1.45 -6.31 -8.54
N ASN A 22 -1.70 -7.62 -8.51
CA ASN A 22 -2.67 -8.22 -7.60
C ASN A 22 -2.02 -8.57 -6.23
N PRO A 23 -2.57 -8.07 -5.10
CA PRO A 23 -2.12 -8.49 -3.76
C PRO A 23 -2.16 -10.01 -3.55
N ALA A 24 -3.12 -10.72 -4.15
CA ALA A 24 -3.25 -12.18 -4.04
C ALA A 24 -2.06 -12.94 -4.63
N ASN A 25 -1.31 -12.32 -5.57
CA ASN A 25 -0.09 -12.89 -6.15
C ASN A 25 1.18 -12.27 -5.54
N ASN A 26 1.11 -11.72 -4.33
CA ASN A 26 2.22 -11.03 -3.67
C ASN A 26 2.88 -9.96 -4.54
N PHE A 27 2.06 -9.23 -5.32
CA PHE A 27 2.50 -8.19 -6.26
C PHE A 27 3.47 -8.64 -7.35
N ARG A 28 3.61 -9.96 -7.57
CA ARG A 28 4.47 -10.50 -8.63
C ARG A 28 3.82 -10.31 -10.00
N PRO A 29 4.62 -10.13 -11.06
CA PRO A 29 4.11 -10.09 -12.42
C PRO A 29 3.30 -11.34 -12.77
N GLY A 30 2.06 -11.13 -13.19
CA GLY A 30 1.13 -12.19 -13.57
C GLY A 30 0.64 -12.05 -15.01
N PRO A 31 0.11 -13.13 -15.61
CA PRO A 31 -0.55 -13.06 -16.90
C PRO A 31 -1.86 -12.24 -16.86
N ASP A 32 -2.53 -12.21 -15.70
CA ASP A 32 -3.80 -11.52 -15.47
C ASP A 32 -3.65 -10.03 -15.13
N ASP A 33 -2.42 -9.52 -15.12
CA ASP A 33 -2.16 -8.12 -14.80
C ASP A 33 -2.78 -7.19 -15.85
N ILE A 34 -3.40 -6.11 -15.37
CA ILE A 34 -4.07 -5.14 -16.22
C ILE A 34 -3.05 -4.13 -16.70
N TYR A 35 -3.00 -3.92 -18.01
CA TYR A 35 -2.11 -2.94 -18.61
C TYR A 35 -2.62 -1.53 -18.37
N VAL A 36 -1.75 -0.63 -17.91
CA VAL A 36 -2.07 0.79 -17.70
C VAL A 36 -1.33 1.63 -18.74
N PRO A 37 -2.05 2.23 -19.70
CA PRO A 37 -1.46 3.09 -20.71
C PRO A 37 -0.77 4.33 -20.13
N ALA A 38 0.37 4.72 -20.70
CA ALA A 38 1.13 5.90 -20.28
C ALA A 38 0.31 7.20 -20.31
N HIS A 39 -0.63 7.34 -21.25
CA HIS A 39 -1.48 8.53 -21.32
C HIS A 39 -2.42 8.67 -20.10
N LEU A 40 -2.91 7.56 -19.53
CA LEU A 40 -3.72 7.60 -18.31
C LEU A 40 -2.87 7.95 -17.09
N ILE A 41 -1.66 7.39 -17.00
CA ILE A 41 -0.68 7.72 -15.94
C ILE A 41 -0.40 9.22 -15.92
N ARG A 42 -0.10 9.80 -17.08
CA ARG A 42 0.18 11.24 -17.22
C ARG A 42 -1.05 12.10 -16.95
N LYS A 43 -2.21 11.74 -17.51
CA LYS A 43 -3.46 12.53 -17.39
C LYS A 43 -3.95 12.63 -15.95
N CYS A 44 -3.81 11.55 -15.17
CA CYS A 44 -4.27 11.49 -13.77
C CYS A 44 -3.13 11.69 -12.76
N SER A 45 -1.93 12.08 -13.21
CA SER A 45 -0.73 12.23 -12.37
C SER A 45 -0.54 11.05 -11.41
N LEU A 46 -0.70 9.83 -11.94
CA LEU A 46 -0.61 8.61 -11.15
C LEU A 46 0.83 8.40 -10.67
N ARG A 47 0.95 7.94 -9.44
CA ARG A 47 2.23 7.64 -8.79
C ARG A 47 2.35 6.14 -8.60
N ASP A 48 3.57 5.65 -8.53
CA ASP A 48 3.83 4.25 -8.23
C ASP A 48 3.27 3.86 -6.86
N GLY A 49 2.72 2.65 -6.74
CA GLY A 49 2.16 2.12 -5.50
C GLY A 49 0.73 2.57 -5.16
N VAL A 50 0.05 3.37 -6.00
CA VAL A 50 -1.35 3.72 -5.75
C VAL A 50 -2.29 2.56 -6.07
N HIS A 51 -3.31 2.36 -5.24
CA HIS A 51 -4.41 1.43 -5.48
C HIS A 51 -5.38 2.05 -6.48
N ILE A 52 -5.66 1.36 -7.58
CA ILE A 52 -6.58 1.81 -8.61
C ILE A 52 -7.76 0.86 -8.66
N ALA A 53 -8.97 1.41 -8.65
CA ALA A 53 -10.20 0.70 -8.96
C ALA A 53 -10.83 1.31 -10.21
N GLY A 54 -11.30 0.47 -11.13
CA GLY A 54 -11.83 0.93 -12.39
C GLY A 54 -12.37 -0.18 -13.29
N LYS A 55 -12.32 0.07 -14.60
CA LYS A 55 -12.87 -0.83 -15.62
C LYS A 55 -11.83 -1.16 -16.67
N THR A 56 -11.76 -2.44 -17.02
CA THR A 56 -10.95 -2.90 -18.13
C THR A 56 -11.65 -2.67 -19.47
N GLY A 57 -10.86 -2.33 -20.48
CA GLY A 57 -11.27 -2.34 -21.87
C GLY A 57 -11.09 -3.71 -22.51
N LYS A 58 -11.50 -3.82 -23.77
CA LYS A 58 -11.31 -5.04 -24.55
C LYS A 58 -9.82 -5.22 -24.88
N PRO A 59 -9.25 -6.43 -24.72
CA PRO A 59 -7.93 -6.74 -25.23
C PRO A 59 -7.83 -6.43 -26.74
N PRO A 60 -6.75 -5.79 -27.22
CA PRO A 60 -6.58 -5.48 -28.64
C PRO A 60 -6.51 -6.74 -29.52
N ARG A 61 -5.93 -7.83 -28.98
CA ARG A 61 -5.81 -9.13 -29.64
C ARG A 61 -6.07 -10.26 -28.62
N PRO A 62 -6.54 -11.44 -29.06
CA PRO A 62 -6.64 -12.63 -28.20
C PRO A 62 -5.29 -12.93 -27.55
N GLY A 63 -5.29 -13.19 -26.23
CA GLY A 63 -4.07 -13.47 -25.46
C GLY A 63 -3.27 -12.24 -25.00
N GLN A 64 -3.65 -11.02 -25.39
CA GLN A 64 -3.06 -9.80 -24.83
C GLN A 64 -3.73 -9.40 -23.51
N ARG A 65 -2.96 -8.72 -22.66
CA ARG A 65 -3.45 -8.17 -21.40
C ARG A 65 -4.52 -7.10 -21.65
N PRO A 66 -5.62 -7.10 -20.88
CA PRO A 66 -6.65 -6.08 -21.02
C PRO A 66 -6.11 -4.71 -20.59
N PRO A 67 -6.36 -3.63 -21.35
CA PRO A 67 -5.98 -2.28 -20.93
C PRO A 67 -6.96 -1.75 -19.89
N LEU A 68 -6.49 -0.89 -18.99
CA LEU A 68 -7.35 -0.05 -18.16
C LEU A 68 -8.03 1.01 -19.05
N ALA A 69 -9.36 1.00 -19.09
CA ALA A 69 -10.14 1.93 -19.91
C ALA A 69 -10.63 3.14 -19.11
N LYS A 70 -11.01 2.92 -17.85
CA LYS A 70 -11.52 3.97 -16.97
C LYS A 70 -11.04 3.76 -15.53
N ILE A 71 -10.68 4.85 -14.87
CA ILE A 71 -10.40 4.90 -13.44
C ILE A 71 -11.65 5.42 -12.74
N ASP A 72 -12.19 4.65 -11.81
CA ASP A 72 -13.31 5.07 -10.97
C ASP A 72 -12.81 5.63 -9.63
N ALA A 73 -11.75 5.04 -9.03
CA ALA A 73 -11.12 5.53 -7.81
C ALA A 73 -9.61 5.28 -7.75
N ILE A 74 -8.90 6.13 -7.01
CA ILE A 74 -7.46 6.05 -6.70
C ILE A 74 -7.30 6.14 -5.19
N ASN A 75 -6.78 5.12 -4.52
CA ASN A 75 -6.71 5.00 -3.06
C ASN A 75 -8.06 5.26 -2.36
N GLY A 76 -9.16 4.84 -3.00
CA GLY A 76 -10.52 5.08 -2.51
C GLY A 76 -11.08 6.49 -2.76
N LEU A 77 -10.30 7.38 -3.41
CA LEU A 77 -10.69 8.76 -3.72
C LEU A 77 -11.03 8.92 -5.20
N SER A 78 -11.85 9.93 -5.53
CA SER A 78 -12.05 10.30 -6.94
C SER A 78 -10.75 10.83 -7.56
N PRO A 79 -10.54 10.68 -8.89
CA PRO A 79 -9.36 11.23 -9.56
C PRO A 79 -9.16 12.74 -9.32
N ALA A 80 -10.25 13.50 -9.20
CA ALA A 80 -10.22 14.93 -8.91
C ALA A 80 -9.73 15.25 -7.48
N GLN A 81 -10.07 14.41 -6.50
CA GLN A 81 -9.57 14.56 -5.13
C GLN A 81 -8.11 14.12 -5.02
N TYR A 82 -7.75 12.99 -5.64
CA TYR A 82 -6.38 12.48 -5.64
C TYR A 82 -5.38 13.49 -6.22
N GLY A 83 -5.74 14.19 -7.30
CA GLY A 83 -4.88 15.20 -7.93
C GLY A 83 -4.55 16.40 -7.03
N LYS A 84 -5.29 16.61 -5.93
CA LYS A 84 -5.00 17.67 -4.94
C LYS A 84 -4.01 17.23 -3.87
N ILE A 85 -3.70 15.93 -3.79
CA ILE A 85 -2.82 15.38 -2.76
C ILE A 85 -1.36 15.64 -3.16
N PRO A 86 -0.59 16.38 -2.33
CA PRO A 86 0.80 16.64 -2.62
C PRO A 86 1.63 15.34 -2.64
N GLU A 87 2.81 15.42 -3.24
CA GLU A 87 3.76 14.31 -3.21
C GLU A 87 4.31 14.06 -1.82
N MET A 88 4.58 12.78 -1.51
CA MET A 88 5.12 12.42 -0.19
C MET A 88 6.42 13.17 0.13
N LYS A 89 7.24 13.44 -0.90
CA LYS A 89 8.49 14.20 -0.80
C LYS A 89 8.32 15.67 -0.41
N ALA A 90 7.12 16.23 -0.60
CA ALA A 90 6.83 17.61 -0.23
C ALA A 90 6.40 17.73 1.25
N PHE A 91 6.12 16.62 1.94
CA PHE A 91 5.79 16.67 3.36
C PHE A 91 7.04 16.95 4.20
N THR A 92 6.86 17.80 5.21
CA THR A 92 7.88 18.05 6.22
C THR A 92 7.98 16.84 7.15
N SER A 93 9.21 16.35 7.35
CA SER A 93 9.47 15.33 8.35
C SER A 93 9.29 15.93 9.74
N ILE A 94 8.47 15.29 10.56
CA ILE A 94 8.25 15.67 11.96
C ILE A 94 8.56 14.48 12.87
N ASP A 95 8.85 14.78 14.13
CA ASP A 95 8.95 13.73 15.15
C ASP A 95 7.56 13.19 15.52
N PRO A 96 7.47 11.93 16.01
CA PRO A 96 6.19 11.35 16.41
C PRO A 96 5.54 12.09 17.59
N GLU A 97 4.43 12.79 17.33
CA GLU A 97 3.66 13.48 18.38
C GLU A 97 2.56 12.60 18.99
N SER A 98 2.08 11.61 18.24
CA SER A 98 1.02 10.70 18.67
C SER A 98 1.58 9.34 19.00
N ARG A 99 1.47 8.96 20.28
CA ARG A 99 1.85 7.65 20.79
C ARG A 99 0.85 6.56 20.38
N MET A 100 1.35 5.37 20.07
CA MET A 100 0.58 4.14 19.91
C MET A 100 0.74 3.28 21.17
N THR A 101 -0.37 2.85 21.76
CA THR A 101 -0.38 2.00 22.95
C THR A 101 -0.17 0.55 22.55
N MET A 102 0.86 -0.09 23.10
CA MET A 102 1.18 -1.49 22.81
C MET A 102 0.51 -2.46 23.79
N THR A 103 0.16 -1.99 24.98
CA THR A 103 -0.53 -2.75 26.02
C THR A 103 -1.96 -3.05 25.63
N ARG A 104 -2.31 -4.34 25.58
CA ARG A 104 -3.62 -4.82 25.16
C ARG A 104 -4.59 -5.11 26.31
N ASP A 105 -4.05 -5.55 27.44
CA ASP A 105 -4.79 -5.89 28.66
C ASP A 105 -3.86 -5.77 29.89
N PRO A 106 -4.39 -5.74 31.13
CA PRO A 106 -3.57 -5.55 32.33
C PRO A 106 -2.48 -6.62 32.56
N LYS A 107 -2.66 -7.83 32.01
CA LYS A 107 -1.72 -8.95 32.12
C LYS A 107 -0.72 -8.98 30.96
N ASP A 108 -0.82 -8.07 30.00
CA ASP A 108 0.06 -7.98 28.85
C ASP A 108 1.44 -7.41 29.22
N LEU A 109 2.31 -8.27 29.75
CA LEU A 109 3.65 -7.89 30.16
C LEU A 109 4.51 -7.36 29.00
N THR A 110 4.36 -7.93 27.79
CA THR A 110 5.13 -7.51 26.61
C THR A 110 4.74 -6.10 26.17
N GLY A 111 3.44 -5.85 26.03
CA GLY A 111 2.93 -4.52 25.65
C GLY A 111 3.32 -3.46 26.67
N ARG A 112 3.17 -3.76 27.98
CA ARG A 112 3.54 -2.86 29.07
C ARG A 112 5.02 -2.53 29.10
N PHE A 113 5.88 -3.51 28.83
CA PHE A 113 7.31 -3.29 28.76
C PHE A 113 7.69 -2.37 27.59
N ILE A 114 7.13 -2.62 26.40
CA ILE A 114 7.35 -1.74 25.22
C ILE A 114 6.86 -0.33 25.54
N ASP A 115 5.67 -0.21 26.11
CA ASP A 115 5.08 1.07 26.48
C ASP A 115 5.90 1.84 27.50
N LEU A 116 6.53 1.17 28.47
CA LEU A 116 7.29 1.83 29.51
C LEU A 116 8.70 2.24 29.05
N PHE A 117 9.39 1.36 28.32
CA PHE A 117 10.82 1.54 28.03
C PHE A 117 11.10 2.00 26.60
N THR A 118 10.28 1.61 25.63
CA THR A 118 10.50 1.90 24.21
C THR A 118 9.18 2.30 23.53
N PRO A 119 8.56 3.42 23.94
CA PRO A 119 7.26 3.83 23.41
C PRO A 119 7.33 4.03 21.89
N ILE A 120 6.28 3.57 21.19
CA ILE A 120 6.22 3.65 19.73
C ILE A 120 5.21 4.73 19.33
N GLY A 121 5.67 5.73 18.57
CA GLY A 121 4.81 6.79 18.02
C GLY A 121 4.46 6.59 16.53
N LYS A 122 3.46 7.33 16.04
CA LYS A 122 3.12 7.37 14.61
C LYS A 122 4.25 8.03 13.82
N GLY A 123 4.82 7.30 12.87
CA GLY A 123 6.03 7.72 12.14
C GLY A 123 7.34 7.25 12.79
N GLN A 124 7.29 6.47 13.88
CA GLN A 124 8.48 5.94 14.55
C GLN A 124 9.29 5.04 13.60
N ARG A 125 10.60 5.26 13.59
CA ARG A 125 11.57 4.37 12.95
C ARG A 125 12.29 3.60 14.04
N GLY A 126 12.00 2.31 14.16
CA GLY A 126 12.54 1.44 15.21
C GLY A 126 13.26 0.22 14.64
N MET A 127 14.13 -0.37 15.45
CA MET A 127 14.84 -1.59 15.12
C MET A 127 14.76 -2.58 16.28
N ILE A 128 14.30 -3.80 16.00
CA ILE A 128 14.28 -4.90 16.97
C ILE A 128 15.57 -5.70 16.79
N ILE A 129 16.53 -5.49 17.68
CA ILE A 129 17.79 -6.24 17.71
C ILE A 129 17.61 -7.46 18.61
N SER A 130 17.95 -8.66 18.11
CA SER A 130 17.84 -9.89 18.90
C SER A 130 18.75 -10.99 18.33
N PRO A 131 19.39 -11.82 19.17
CA PRO A 131 20.05 -13.02 18.69
C PRO A 131 19.03 -14.07 18.18
N PRO A 132 19.48 -15.12 17.46
CA PRO A 132 18.61 -16.20 17.03
C PRO A 132 17.82 -16.81 18.20
N LYS A 133 16.56 -17.16 17.96
CA LYS A 133 15.64 -17.78 18.94
C LYS A 133 15.26 -16.92 20.18
N ALA A 134 15.60 -15.63 20.23
CA ALA A 134 15.24 -14.75 21.36
C ALA A 134 13.82 -14.13 21.30
N GLY A 135 12.93 -14.66 20.46
CA GLY A 135 11.52 -14.23 20.43
C GLY A 135 11.18 -13.00 19.59
N LYS A 136 12.06 -12.57 18.65
CA LYS A 136 11.80 -11.47 17.70
C LYS A 136 10.43 -11.56 17.02
N THR A 137 10.09 -12.75 16.52
CA THR A 137 8.81 -13.00 15.84
C THR A 137 7.62 -12.85 16.79
N THR A 138 7.79 -13.20 18.07
CA THR A 138 6.75 -13.04 19.10
C THR A 138 6.48 -11.57 19.38
N ILE A 139 7.54 -10.77 19.54
CA ILE A 139 7.42 -9.31 19.71
C ILE A 139 6.76 -8.68 18.48
N LEU A 140 7.18 -9.04 17.26
CA LEU A 140 6.61 -8.50 16.04
C LEU A 140 5.12 -8.84 15.90
N LYS A 141 4.73 -10.10 16.17
CA LYS A 141 3.32 -10.52 16.20
C LYS A 141 2.52 -9.78 17.26
N HIS A 142 3.13 -9.49 18.40
CA HIS A 142 2.50 -8.76 19.50
C HIS A 142 2.22 -7.30 19.08
N ILE A 143 3.23 -6.58 18.59
CA ILE A 143 3.07 -5.22 18.07
C ILE A 143 1.98 -5.16 16.99
N ALA A 144 2.00 -6.10 16.04
CA ALA A 144 0.98 -6.17 14.99
C ALA A 144 -0.45 -6.33 15.55
N LYS A 145 -0.63 -7.14 16.60
CA LYS A 145 -1.93 -7.29 17.26
C LYS A 145 -2.33 -6.05 18.06
N ALA A 146 -1.38 -5.35 18.68
CA ALA A 146 -1.66 -4.13 19.44
C ALA A 146 -2.11 -2.98 18.55
N VAL A 147 -1.53 -2.85 17.34
CA VAL A 147 -1.92 -1.81 16.37
C VAL A 147 -3.33 -2.01 15.79
N LEU A 148 -3.86 -3.24 15.82
CA LEU A 148 -5.21 -3.57 15.32
C LEU A 148 -6.33 -3.32 16.33
N GLN A 149 -5.99 -2.96 17.57
CA GLN A 149 -6.98 -2.74 18.63
C GLN A 149 -7.75 -1.44 18.48
#